data_AF-A0AB34GU41-F1
#
_entry.id   AF-A0AB34GU41-F1
#
_cell.length_a   1.000
_cell.length_b   1.000
_cell.length_c   1.000
_cell.angle_alpha   90.00
_cell.angle_beta   90.00
_cell.angle_gamma   90.00
#
_symmetry.space_group_name_H-M   'P 1'
#
loop_
_entity.id
_entity.type
_entity.pdbx_description
1 polymer ?
#
loop_
_entity_poly.entity_id
_entity_poly.type
_entity_poly.pdbx_seq_one_letter_code
_entity_poly.pdbx_strand_id
1 'polypeptide(L)'
;MFIQDLPVNVKFVIEGMEEAGSPALEKLVQKEKAGFFSSVDYIVISDNLWISRRTPALTYGMRGNSYFMVEVLADGSRLEVDPCWGTRGEEGEQTPPRGHGPGDHGVLGLGEFMKPPAVNACAVCAQEPVVEMPQWAGLIQGLGCARWCDGEGGEVSQDIAHGEAERMHRGIQVKCRDQDFHSGTFGGILNEPMADLVALLGSLVDSSGRILIPGIYDHVAPVTEEEKRTYEAINLDLEEYRKSSQVKKFLFDTKEELLMHLWRYPSLSIHGIEGAFHEPGAKTVIPGRVIGKFSIRLVPHMNMSVVEKQVRQHLDYIFSKRNSSNQMTVSMTLGLHPWTANTRDNQYLAAKRAIKTVFGTEPDMIRDGSTIPIAKIFQDTIQKSVLMLPLGAVDDGEHSQNEKINRWNYIEGSKLFAAFFLEMAKLH
;
A
#
# COMPACT_ATOMS: atom_id res chain seq x y z
N MET A 1 41.85 18.29 16.02
CA MET A 1 40.56 17.58 15.92
C MET A 1 40.84 16.35 15.08
N PHE A 2 40.97 15.17 15.68
CA PHE A 2 41.19 13.95 14.89
C PHE A 2 39.89 13.63 14.18
N ILE A 3 39.88 13.69 12.85
CA ILE A 3 38.80 13.13 12.05
C ILE A 3 38.94 11.62 12.23
N GLN A 4 38.04 11.01 13.01
CA GLN A 4 37.93 9.56 13.04
C GLN A 4 37.24 9.12 11.76
N ASP A 5 37.85 8.18 11.05
CA ASP A 5 37.22 7.54 9.90
C ASP A 5 35.97 6.75 10.34
N LEU A 6 35.06 6.51 9.40
CA LEU A 6 33.92 5.64 9.65
C LEU A 6 34.42 4.24 10.03
N PRO A 7 33.87 3.63 11.11
CA PRO A 7 34.40 2.37 11.63
C PRO A 7 34.01 1.16 10.77
N VAL A 8 33.10 1.33 9.81
CA VAL A 8 32.67 0.30 8.85
C VAL A 8 32.50 0.90 7.46
N ASN A 9 32.62 0.07 6.42
CA ASN A 9 32.19 0.43 5.08
C ASN A 9 30.65 0.45 5.01
N VAL A 10 30.07 1.49 4.43
CA VAL A 10 28.61 1.64 4.31
C VAL A 10 28.21 1.63 2.83
N LYS A 11 27.22 0.80 2.49
CA LYS A 11 26.56 0.80 1.18
C LYS A 11 25.11 1.22 1.37
N PHE A 12 24.65 2.14 0.54
CA PHE A 12 23.28 2.67 0.60
C PHE A 12 22.46 2.07 -0.53
N VAL A 13 21.27 1.58 -0.19
CA VAL A 13 20.20 1.29 -1.14
C VAL A 13 19.03 2.16 -0.74
N ILE A 14 18.77 3.19 -1.54
CA ILE A 14 17.65 4.11 -1.33
C ILE A 14 16.79 3.99 -2.59
N GLU A 15 15.54 3.62 -2.41
CA GLU A 15 14.56 3.50 -3.49
C GLU A 15 13.45 4.54 -3.35
N GLY A 16 12.60 4.67 -4.37
CA GLY A 16 11.54 5.68 -4.41
C GLY A 16 10.14 5.12 -4.56
N MET A 17 9.96 3.79 -4.45
CA MET A 17 8.70 3.12 -4.76
C MET A 17 8.23 2.13 -3.68
N GLU A 18 8.74 2.22 -2.45
CA GLU A 18 8.33 1.35 -1.32
C GLU A 18 6.81 1.39 -1.12
N GLU A 19 6.25 2.61 -1.08
CA GLU A 19 4.82 2.89 -0.93
C GLU A 19 3.95 2.42 -2.13
N ALA A 20 4.60 2.05 -3.22
CA ALA A 20 3.99 1.51 -4.43
C ALA A 20 4.39 0.04 -4.69
N GLY A 21 4.94 -0.64 -3.67
CA GLY A 21 5.26 -2.06 -3.68
C GLY A 21 6.64 -2.41 -4.23
N SER A 22 7.57 -1.46 -4.31
CA SER A 22 8.97 -1.64 -4.73
C SER A 22 9.14 -2.39 -6.06
N PRO A 23 8.40 -2.03 -7.15
CA PRO A 23 8.51 -2.72 -8.43
C PRO A 23 9.96 -2.75 -8.92
N ALA A 24 10.37 -3.91 -9.45
CA ALA A 24 11.71 -4.18 -10.00
C ALA A 24 12.88 -4.19 -9.00
N LEU A 25 12.67 -3.83 -7.72
CA LEU A 25 13.74 -3.86 -6.73
C LEU A 25 14.32 -5.27 -6.55
N GLU A 26 13.47 -6.28 -6.45
CA GLU A 26 13.89 -7.69 -6.35
C GLU A 26 14.80 -8.10 -7.53
N LYS A 27 14.43 -7.72 -8.76
CA LYS A 27 15.22 -7.99 -9.96
C LYS A 27 16.59 -7.31 -9.90
N LEU A 28 16.65 -6.08 -9.39
CA LEU A 28 17.90 -5.34 -9.21
C LEU A 28 18.79 -5.99 -8.15
N VAL A 29 18.23 -6.32 -6.98
CA VAL A 29 18.97 -6.98 -5.88
C VAL A 29 19.54 -8.32 -6.36
N GLN A 30 18.77 -9.08 -7.14
CA GLN A 30 19.22 -10.33 -7.75
C GLN A 30 20.38 -10.11 -8.74
N LYS A 31 20.26 -9.12 -9.63
CA LYS A 31 21.30 -8.78 -10.61
C LYS A 31 22.61 -8.36 -9.94
N GLU A 32 22.52 -7.54 -8.91
CA GLU A 32 23.68 -6.95 -8.24
C GLU A 32 24.23 -7.80 -7.09
N LYS A 33 23.64 -8.98 -6.83
CA LYS A 33 24.05 -9.89 -5.74
C LYS A 33 25.55 -10.18 -5.76
N ALA A 34 26.11 -10.49 -6.93
CA ALA A 34 27.54 -10.77 -7.10
C ALA A 34 28.40 -9.52 -7.39
N GLY A 35 27.76 -8.37 -7.60
CA GLY A 35 28.40 -7.07 -7.87
C GLY A 35 28.36 -6.19 -6.63
N PHE A 36 27.44 -5.22 -6.61
CA PHE A 36 27.29 -4.26 -5.52
C PHE A 36 27.16 -4.92 -4.14
N PHE A 37 26.48 -6.07 -4.01
CA PHE A 37 26.25 -6.71 -2.70
C PHE A 37 27.32 -7.74 -2.30
N SER A 38 28.32 -8.01 -3.16
CA SER A 38 29.31 -9.09 -2.94
C SER A 38 30.08 -9.00 -1.63
N SER A 39 30.36 -7.79 -1.16
CA SER A 39 31.12 -7.52 0.06
C SER A 39 30.24 -7.08 1.25
N VAL A 40 28.93 -7.36 1.22
CA VAL A 40 28.00 -7.00 2.30
C VAL A 40 27.95 -8.11 3.33
N ASP A 41 28.19 -7.76 4.60
CA ASP A 41 28.13 -8.68 5.73
C ASP A 41 26.79 -8.64 6.47
N TYR A 42 26.21 -7.44 6.58
CA TYR A 42 25.00 -7.17 7.36
C TYR A 42 24.11 -6.16 6.64
N ILE A 43 22.80 -6.27 6.83
CA ILE A 43 21.80 -5.40 6.22
C ILE A 43 20.97 -4.78 7.33
N VAL A 44 20.83 -3.46 7.30
CA VAL A 44 20.06 -2.69 8.28
C VAL A 44 19.01 -1.86 7.56
N ILE A 45 17.80 -1.89 8.08
CA ILE A 45 16.66 -1.11 7.65
C ILE A 45 16.14 -0.34 8.87
N SER A 46 15.75 0.92 8.67
CA SER A 46 15.17 1.78 9.71
C SER A 46 13.97 2.49 9.13
N ASP A 47 12.84 1.79 9.19
CA ASP A 47 11.60 2.20 8.54
C ASP A 47 10.39 1.67 9.34
N ASN A 48 10.52 1.74 10.67
CA ASN A 48 9.52 1.21 11.58
C ASN A 48 9.57 1.93 12.93
N LEU A 49 8.58 1.64 13.78
CA LEU A 49 8.32 2.37 15.01
C LEU A 49 8.68 1.57 16.27
N TRP A 50 8.85 2.29 17.38
CA TRP A 50 8.76 1.70 18.71
C TRP A 50 7.29 1.44 19.06
N ILE A 51 7.03 0.43 19.90
CA ILE A 51 5.67 0.14 20.39
C ILE A 51 5.31 0.92 21.66
N SER A 52 6.32 1.52 22.31
CA SER A 52 6.20 2.25 23.56
C SER A 52 6.96 3.56 23.46
N ARG A 53 6.50 4.58 24.19
CA ARG A 53 7.21 5.88 24.27
C ARG A 53 8.42 5.85 25.21
N ARG A 54 8.58 4.78 25.99
CA ARG A 54 9.57 4.71 27.09
C ARG A 54 10.76 3.81 26.79
N THR A 55 10.54 2.72 26.05
CA THR A 55 11.57 1.72 25.78
C THR A 55 11.85 1.66 24.28
N PRO A 56 13.10 1.89 23.83
CA PRO A 56 13.51 1.63 22.45
C PRO A 56 13.29 0.17 22.08
N ALA A 57 13.18 -0.12 20.79
CA ALA A 57 12.90 -1.47 20.32
C ALA A 57 13.89 -1.95 19.25
N LEU A 58 13.99 -3.26 19.10
CA LEU A 58 14.57 -3.93 17.94
C LEU A 58 13.52 -4.84 17.33
N THR A 59 13.26 -4.65 16.04
CA THR A 59 12.25 -5.44 15.34
C THR A 59 12.90 -6.64 14.67
N TYR A 60 12.34 -7.82 14.92
CA TYR A 60 12.87 -9.08 14.37
C TYR A 60 11.86 -9.85 13.54
N GLY A 61 10.66 -9.31 13.35
CA GLY A 61 9.68 -9.92 12.46
C GLY A 61 8.57 -8.96 12.08
N MET A 62 7.99 -9.18 10.90
CA MET A 62 6.92 -8.38 10.33
C MET A 62 5.88 -9.31 9.71
N ARG A 63 4.64 -8.83 9.62
CA ARG A 63 3.58 -9.57 8.93
C ARG A 63 3.76 -9.48 7.42
N GLY A 64 3.21 -10.45 6.72
CA GLY A 64 2.97 -10.36 5.30
C GLY A 64 1.64 -9.64 5.02
N ASN A 65 1.27 -9.53 3.75
CA ASN A 65 0.00 -8.93 3.36
C ASN A 65 -0.53 -9.57 2.08
N SER A 66 -1.83 -9.84 2.06
CA SER A 66 -2.57 -10.18 0.84
C SER A 66 -3.68 -9.16 0.63
N TYR A 67 -3.59 -8.38 -0.44
CA TYR A 67 -4.59 -7.36 -0.78
C TYR A 67 -5.54 -7.89 -1.84
N PHE A 68 -6.84 -7.79 -1.58
CA PHE A 68 -7.90 -8.32 -2.42
C PHE A 68 -8.82 -7.22 -2.95
N MET A 69 -9.26 -7.40 -4.18
CA MET A 69 -10.34 -6.64 -4.79
C MET A 69 -11.47 -7.60 -5.15
N VAL A 70 -12.70 -7.22 -4.79
CA VAL A 70 -13.93 -7.95 -5.13
C VAL A 70 -14.80 -7.02 -5.95
N GLU A 71 -14.85 -7.25 -7.25
CA GLU A 71 -15.70 -6.52 -8.17
C GLU A 71 -17.06 -7.22 -8.27
N VAL A 72 -18.13 -6.43 -8.14
CA VAL A 72 -19.50 -6.86 -8.45
C VAL A 72 -20.06 -5.93 -9.51
N LEU A 73 -20.54 -6.51 -10.60
CA LEU A 73 -21.11 -5.82 -11.75
C LEU A 73 -22.58 -6.21 -11.92
N ALA A 74 -23.45 -5.22 -12.11
CA ALA A 74 -24.85 -5.45 -12.43
C ALA A 74 -24.97 -6.22 -13.74
N ASP A 75 -25.71 -7.32 -13.75
CA ASP A 75 -26.00 -8.03 -14.99
C ASP A 75 -27.00 -7.24 -15.82
N GLY A 76 -26.47 -6.41 -16.71
CA GLY A 76 -27.22 -5.99 -17.88
C GLY A 76 -27.23 -7.16 -18.84
N SER A 77 -28.38 -7.83 -18.98
CA SER A 77 -28.64 -8.72 -20.12
C SER A 77 -28.00 -8.09 -21.35
N ARG A 78 -27.12 -8.83 -22.02
CA ARG A 78 -26.58 -8.49 -23.34
C ARG A 78 -27.79 -8.18 -24.24
N LEU A 79 -28.22 -6.93 -24.28
CA LEU A 79 -29.14 -6.46 -25.29
C LEU A 79 -28.28 -6.44 -26.53
N GLU A 80 -28.36 -7.51 -27.31
CA GLU A 80 -28.08 -7.41 -28.74
C GLU A 80 -28.96 -6.25 -29.22
N VAL A 81 -28.33 -5.10 -29.43
CA VAL A 81 -28.92 -4.02 -30.20
C VAL A 81 -29.11 -4.60 -31.59
N ASP A 82 -30.31 -5.10 -31.86
CA ASP A 82 -30.79 -5.40 -33.18
C ASP A 82 -30.59 -4.11 -34.01
N PRO A 83 -29.80 -4.11 -35.10
CA PRO A 83 -29.48 -2.90 -35.87
C PRO A 83 -30.66 -2.45 -36.75
N CYS A 84 -31.89 -2.68 -36.32
CA CYS A 84 -33.10 -2.48 -37.12
C CYS A 84 -34.05 -1.51 -36.43
N TRP A 85 -33.71 -0.22 -36.49
CA TRP A 85 -34.70 0.85 -36.55
C TRP A 85 -34.30 1.87 -37.63
N GLY A 86 -34.76 1.60 -38.86
CA GLY A 86 -35.32 2.65 -39.72
C GLY A 86 -34.44 3.27 -40.80
N THR A 87 -34.10 2.53 -41.87
CA THR A 87 -34.05 3.11 -43.23
C THR A 87 -35.36 2.79 -43.93
N ARG A 88 -36.39 3.61 -43.67
CA ARG A 88 -37.55 3.71 -44.58
C ARG A 88 -37.28 4.86 -45.55
N GLY A 89 -36.94 4.46 -46.79
CA GLY A 89 -37.25 5.15 -48.05
C GLY A 89 -36.96 6.64 -48.16
N GLU A 90 -35.83 6.97 -48.78
CA GLU A 90 -35.75 8.17 -49.62
C GLU A 90 -36.33 7.82 -51.00
N GLU A 91 -37.57 8.24 -51.25
CA GLU A 91 -38.08 8.47 -52.61
C GLU A 91 -38.63 9.89 -52.69
N GLY A 92 -38.14 10.65 -53.67
CA GLY A 92 -38.94 11.65 -54.36
C GLY A 92 -39.04 13.03 -53.73
N GLU A 93 -38.02 13.84 -53.96
CA GLU A 93 -38.06 15.30 -53.84
C GLU A 93 -39.02 15.90 -54.88
N GLN A 94 -40.12 16.53 -54.43
CA GLN A 94 -40.86 17.54 -55.20
C GLN A 94 -41.40 18.64 -54.25
N THR A 95 -40.88 19.85 -54.42
CA THR A 95 -41.43 21.09 -53.83
C THR A 95 -42.61 21.61 -54.65
N PRO A 96 -43.57 22.33 -54.02
CA PRO A 96 -43.84 23.72 -54.46
C PRO A 96 -44.25 24.63 -53.24
N PRO A 97 -44.57 25.94 -53.39
CA PRO A 97 -43.86 26.98 -52.64
C PRO A 97 -44.70 27.73 -51.58
N ARG A 98 -43.95 28.53 -50.80
CA ARG A 98 -44.29 29.61 -49.85
C ARG A 98 -45.73 30.15 -49.81
N GLY A 99 -46.20 30.37 -48.58
CA GLY A 99 -47.24 31.33 -48.22
C GLY A 99 -46.83 32.15 -46.98
N HIS A 100 -46.93 33.47 -47.08
CA HIS A 100 -46.67 34.49 -46.05
C HIS A 100 -47.85 34.67 -45.08
N GLY A 101 -47.59 35.08 -43.84
CA GLY A 101 -48.50 35.92 -43.04
C GLY A 101 -48.46 35.73 -41.52
N PRO A 102 -48.69 36.77 -40.69
CA PRO A 102 -47.91 37.06 -39.47
C PRO A 102 -48.73 37.18 -38.15
N GLY A 103 -48.02 37.34 -37.03
CA GLY A 103 -48.52 37.87 -35.74
C GLY A 103 -47.60 37.44 -34.57
N ASP A 104 -46.61 38.22 -34.14
CA ASP A 104 -46.65 39.38 -33.21
C ASP A 104 -46.94 38.98 -31.74
N HIS A 105 -46.20 39.37 -30.68
CA HIS A 105 -45.05 40.30 -30.49
C HIS A 105 -44.31 40.06 -29.14
N GLY A 106 -43.04 40.52 -29.04
CA GLY A 106 -42.39 41.14 -27.85
C GLY A 106 -41.45 40.27 -26.98
N VAL A 107 -40.13 40.10 -27.20
CA VAL A 107 -38.93 41.02 -27.04
C VAL A 107 -38.76 41.48 -25.56
N LEU A 108 -37.67 41.20 -24.81
CA LEU A 108 -36.24 41.59 -24.93
C LEU A 108 -35.32 40.76 -23.99
N GLY A 109 -34.05 40.55 -24.39
CA GLY A 109 -32.94 40.21 -23.48
C GLY A 109 -31.74 39.52 -24.15
N LEU A 110 -30.80 40.31 -24.70
CA LEU A 110 -29.50 39.88 -25.24
C LEU A 110 -28.56 39.33 -24.14
N GLY A 111 -27.79 38.29 -24.46
CA GLY A 111 -26.67 37.82 -23.63
C GLY A 111 -25.82 36.76 -24.33
N GLU A 112 -24.62 37.14 -24.77
CA GLU A 112 -23.59 36.26 -25.34
C GLU A 112 -23.06 35.27 -24.29
N PHE A 113 -22.94 33.99 -24.67
CA PHE A 113 -22.23 32.99 -23.86
C PHE A 113 -20.73 33.10 -24.09
N MET A 114 -20.08 33.89 -23.24
CA MET A 114 -18.63 33.93 -23.08
C MET A 114 -18.19 32.77 -22.17
N LYS A 115 -17.24 31.95 -22.63
CA LYS A 115 -16.56 30.92 -21.83
C LYS A 115 -15.92 31.57 -20.59
N PRO A 116 -16.13 31.05 -19.36
CA PRO A 116 -15.28 31.41 -18.25
C PRO A 116 -13.88 30.76 -18.39
N PRO A 117 -12.83 31.47 -17.96
CA PRO A 117 -11.43 31.04 -18.10
C PRO A 117 -11.05 29.94 -17.11
N ALA A 118 -10.04 29.15 -17.50
CA ALA A 118 -9.30 28.29 -16.59
C ALA A 118 -8.74 29.13 -15.42
N VAL A 119 -9.04 28.71 -14.19
CA VAL A 119 -8.45 29.30 -12.99
C VAL A 119 -7.32 28.40 -12.52
N ASN A 120 -6.16 29.03 -12.46
CA ASN A 120 -4.88 28.47 -12.04
C ASN A 120 -4.89 27.92 -10.62
N ALA A 121 -4.08 26.89 -10.45
CA ALA A 121 -3.55 26.45 -9.17
C ALA A 121 -2.89 27.63 -8.43
N CYS A 122 -3.08 27.60 -7.12
CA CYS A 122 -2.63 28.57 -6.14
C CYS A 122 -1.10 28.73 -6.18
N ALA A 123 -0.63 29.92 -6.58
CA ALA A 123 0.71 30.39 -6.34
C ALA A 123 0.70 31.21 -5.05
N VAL A 124 1.29 30.66 -3.98
CA VAL A 124 1.71 31.43 -2.80
C VAL A 124 3.14 31.03 -2.51
N CYS A 125 3.98 32.04 -2.25
CA CYS A 125 5.43 32.02 -1.98
C CYS A 125 6.34 32.25 -3.21
N ALA A 126 6.46 33.51 -3.63
CA ALA A 126 7.75 34.09 -4.02
C ALA A 126 7.60 35.61 -4.23
N GLN A 127 7.79 36.41 -3.18
CA GLN A 127 8.20 37.81 -3.31
C GLN A 127 9.31 38.11 -2.28
N GLU A 128 10.51 38.34 -2.84
CA GLU A 128 11.69 39.08 -2.35
C GLU A 128 12.59 38.54 -1.21
N PRO A 129 13.87 38.96 -1.13
CA PRO A 129 14.85 39.15 -2.21
C PRO A 129 16.16 38.38 -1.95
N VAL A 130 16.95 38.23 -3.02
CA VAL A 130 18.29 37.67 -3.05
C VAL A 130 19.22 38.47 -2.14
N VAL A 131 19.81 37.81 -1.14
CA VAL A 131 20.97 38.30 -0.40
C VAL A 131 22.20 37.56 -0.92
N GLU A 132 23.10 38.30 -1.56
CA GLU A 132 24.45 37.83 -1.90
C GLU A 132 25.26 37.57 -0.63
N MET A 133 25.94 36.42 -0.56
CA MET A 133 27.20 36.27 0.18
C MET A 133 28.13 35.25 -0.52
N PRO A 134 29.47 35.40 -0.37
CA PRO A 134 30.43 35.07 -1.40
C PRO A 134 31.18 33.73 -1.20
N GLN A 135 31.66 33.21 -2.33
CA GLN A 135 32.91 32.47 -2.55
C GLN A 135 33.54 31.73 -1.37
N TRP A 136 33.39 30.40 -1.34
CA TRP A 136 34.50 29.48 -1.05
C TRP A 136 34.37 28.24 -1.94
N ALA A 137 34.96 28.32 -3.14
CA ALA A 137 35.35 27.16 -3.91
C ALA A 137 36.72 26.69 -3.42
N GLY A 138 36.87 25.40 -3.12
CA GLY A 138 38.17 24.80 -2.86
C GLY A 138 38.09 23.54 -2.02
N LEU A 139 38.51 22.42 -2.61
CA LEU A 139 38.61 21.05 -2.07
C LEU A 139 37.32 20.22 -2.09
N ILE A 140 37.11 19.49 -3.17
CA ILE A 140 37.26 18.02 -3.25
C ILE A 140 37.35 17.69 -4.76
N GLN A 141 38.58 17.76 -5.27
CA GLN A 141 38.98 17.04 -6.48
C GLN A 141 39.75 15.81 -5.99
N GLY A 142 39.30 14.63 -6.41
CA GLY A 142 40.02 13.38 -6.21
C GLY A 142 39.18 12.31 -5.54
N LEU A 143 38.34 11.65 -6.31
CA LEU A 143 38.31 10.19 -6.49
C LEU A 143 37.04 9.78 -7.27
N GLY A 144 37.22 9.63 -8.59
CA GLY A 144 36.63 8.55 -9.39
C GLY A 144 35.10 8.38 -9.44
N CYS A 145 34.39 9.32 -10.06
CA CYS A 145 33.15 9.00 -10.77
C CYS A 145 33.45 9.09 -12.28
N ALA A 146 33.83 7.96 -12.90
CA ALA A 146 33.97 7.87 -14.35
C ALA A 146 33.58 6.48 -14.86
N ARG A 147 32.81 6.48 -15.95
CA ARG A 147 32.13 5.40 -16.71
C ARG A 147 30.63 5.38 -16.38
N TRP A 148 29.72 5.87 -17.22
CA TRP A 148 29.62 5.68 -18.67
C TRP A 148 28.92 6.86 -19.35
N CYS A 149 29.63 7.54 -20.26
CA CYS A 149 29.09 8.23 -21.43
C CYS A 149 30.28 8.36 -22.37
N ASP A 150 30.47 7.37 -23.26
CA ASP A 150 31.10 7.49 -24.57
C ASP A 150 31.24 6.09 -25.18
N GLY A 151 30.61 5.89 -26.34
CA GLY A 151 30.59 4.62 -27.04
C GLY A 151 29.59 4.58 -28.19
N GLU A 152 29.91 5.36 -29.23
CA GLU A 152 29.69 5.10 -30.66
C GLU A 152 28.25 4.85 -31.18
N GLY A 153 27.86 5.75 -32.10
CA GLY A 153 26.68 5.57 -32.93
C GLY A 153 26.79 4.34 -33.83
N GLY A 154 25.78 3.49 -33.73
CA GLY A 154 25.41 2.50 -34.72
C GLY A 154 23.89 2.40 -34.73
N GLU A 155 23.26 2.77 -35.84
CA GLU A 155 21.86 2.44 -36.09
C GLU A 155 21.69 0.93 -36.01
N VAL A 156 20.94 0.47 -35.00
CA VAL A 156 20.38 -0.88 -34.98
C VAL A 156 18.92 -0.73 -34.55
N SER A 157 18.06 -0.96 -35.55
CA SER A 157 16.62 -1.27 -35.51
C SER A 157 15.90 -1.15 -34.16
N GLN A 158 14.87 -0.31 -34.14
CA GLN A 158 13.71 -0.42 -33.26
C GLN A 158 12.98 -1.75 -33.51
N ASP A 159 13.51 -2.83 -32.96
CA ASP A 159 12.83 -4.11 -32.81
C ASP A 159 13.46 -4.77 -31.58
N ILE A 160 12.65 -5.42 -30.74
CA ILE A 160 12.97 -5.90 -29.36
C ILE A 160 12.53 -4.92 -28.26
N ALA A 161 11.29 -4.43 -28.37
CA ALA A 161 10.49 -4.00 -27.21
C ALA A 161 9.02 -4.48 -27.34
N HIS A 162 8.80 -5.57 -28.08
CA HIS A 162 7.52 -6.24 -28.28
C HIS A 162 7.71 -7.74 -28.05
N GLY A 163 7.69 -8.15 -26.80
CA GLY A 163 7.88 -9.54 -26.45
C GLY A 163 7.66 -9.81 -24.98
N GLU A 164 6.53 -9.35 -24.42
CA GLU A 164 5.87 -9.92 -23.22
C GLU A 164 4.54 -9.21 -22.87
N ALA A 165 3.77 -8.81 -23.88
CA ALA A 165 2.44 -8.22 -23.71
C ALA A 165 1.42 -8.81 -24.70
N GLU A 166 1.45 -10.13 -24.94
CA GLU A 166 0.38 -10.80 -25.69
C GLU A 166 0.03 -12.15 -25.05
N ARG A 167 -0.78 -12.07 -24.00
CA ARG A 167 -1.82 -13.08 -23.76
C ARG A 167 -3.15 -12.41 -23.44
N MET A 168 -3.46 -11.39 -24.23
CA MET A 168 -4.78 -10.77 -24.27
C MET A 168 -5.71 -11.73 -25.01
N HIS A 169 -6.58 -12.40 -24.27
CA HIS A 169 -7.69 -13.16 -24.84
C HIS A 169 -8.50 -12.22 -25.73
N ARG A 170 -8.37 -12.37 -27.06
CA ARG A 170 -9.27 -11.75 -28.04
C ARG A 170 -10.61 -12.47 -27.99
N GLY A 171 -11.40 -12.18 -26.96
CA GLY A 171 -12.85 -12.30 -26.99
C GLY A 171 -13.42 -10.95 -27.41
N ILE A 172 -14.36 -10.95 -28.36
CA ILE A 172 -15.13 -9.76 -28.71
C ILE A 172 -15.95 -9.34 -27.46
N GLN A 173 -15.46 -8.35 -26.71
CA GLN A 173 -16.21 -7.70 -25.63
C GLN A 173 -17.13 -6.64 -26.24
N VAL A 174 -18.39 -7.01 -26.46
CA VAL A 174 -19.47 -6.04 -26.63
C VAL A 174 -19.90 -5.59 -25.24
N LYS A 175 -19.48 -4.39 -24.83
CA LYS A 175 -19.76 -3.76 -23.52
C LYS A 175 -21.12 -3.08 -23.59
N CYS A 176 -22.09 -3.47 -22.75
CA CYS A 176 -23.44 -2.91 -22.80
C CYS A 176 -23.84 -2.05 -21.58
N ARG A 177 -23.27 -2.17 -20.35
CA ARG A 177 -23.53 -1.15 -19.30
C ARG A 177 -22.51 -1.10 -18.16
N ASP A 178 -21.84 0.06 -18.03
CA ASP A 178 -21.15 0.57 -16.83
C ASP A 178 -22.01 1.66 -16.13
N GLN A 179 -23.30 1.77 -16.47
CA GLN A 179 -24.14 2.91 -16.09
C GLN A 179 -24.84 2.69 -14.74
N ASP A 180 -24.81 3.71 -13.90
CA ASP A 180 -25.61 3.78 -12.68
C ASP A 180 -27.11 3.88 -12.96
N PHE A 181 -27.93 3.49 -11.98
CA PHE A 181 -29.39 3.57 -12.05
C PHE A 181 -29.96 4.59 -11.05
N HIS A 182 -31.07 5.22 -11.42
CA HIS A 182 -31.83 6.04 -10.48
C HIS A 182 -32.53 5.15 -9.45
N SER A 183 -32.18 5.27 -8.18
CA SER A 183 -32.63 4.34 -7.12
C SER A 183 -34.15 4.33 -6.89
N GLY A 184 -34.85 5.44 -7.14
CA GLY A 184 -36.32 5.47 -7.05
C GLY A 184 -37.02 4.78 -8.22
N THR A 185 -36.39 4.79 -9.40
CA THR A 185 -37.00 4.24 -10.63
C THR A 185 -36.76 2.74 -10.73
N PHE A 186 -35.60 2.26 -10.27
CA PHE A 186 -35.17 0.87 -10.38
C PHE A 186 -35.09 0.15 -9.02
N GLY A 187 -35.37 0.84 -7.92
CA GLY A 187 -35.34 0.26 -6.58
C GLY A 187 -36.37 -0.84 -6.40
N GLY A 188 -35.94 -1.96 -5.81
CA GLY A 188 -36.79 -3.11 -5.53
C GLY A 188 -36.99 -4.11 -6.68
N ILE A 189 -36.47 -3.81 -7.88
CA ILE A 189 -36.56 -4.70 -9.04
C ILE A 189 -35.21 -5.23 -9.55
N LEU A 190 -34.09 -4.72 -9.02
CA LEU A 190 -32.74 -5.13 -9.40
C LEU A 190 -32.06 -5.95 -8.28
N ASN A 191 -31.19 -6.88 -8.67
CA ASN A 191 -30.12 -7.34 -7.80
C ASN A 191 -29.05 -6.24 -7.74
N GLU A 192 -29.06 -5.42 -6.71
CA GLU A 192 -28.15 -4.28 -6.61
C GLU A 192 -26.71 -4.73 -6.30
N PRO A 193 -25.68 -4.30 -7.07
CA PRO A 193 -24.28 -4.67 -6.82
C PRO A 193 -23.81 -4.32 -5.41
N MET A 194 -24.25 -3.19 -4.86
CA MET A 194 -23.96 -2.79 -3.49
C MET A 194 -24.50 -3.77 -2.45
N ALA A 195 -25.70 -4.30 -2.64
CA ALA A 195 -26.30 -5.25 -1.69
C ALA A 195 -25.50 -6.57 -1.64
N ASP A 196 -25.02 -7.02 -2.79
CA ASP A 196 -24.16 -8.21 -2.87
C ASP A 196 -22.78 -7.95 -2.28
N LEU A 197 -22.13 -6.84 -2.62
CA LEU A 197 -20.81 -6.51 -2.12
C LEU A 197 -20.80 -6.34 -0.59
N VAL A 198 -21.80 -5.67 -0.01
CA VAL A 198 -21.92 -5.52 1.45
C VAL A 198 -22.08 -6.88 2.14
N ALA A 199 -22.86 -7.80 1.57
CA ALA A 199 -23.01 -9.14 2.11
C ALA A 199 -21.71 -9.96 2.03
N LEU A 200 -20.96 -9.82 0.93
CA LEU A 200 -19.66 -10.46 0.76
C LEU A 200 -18.66 -9.95 1.80
N LEU A 201 -18.49 -8.63 1.90
CA LEU A 201 -17.60 -7.99 2.88
C LEU A 201 -17.99 -8.30 4.33
N GLY A 202 -19.29 -8.30 4.64
CA GLY A 202 -19.80 -8.66 5.97
C GLY A 202 -19.60 -10.12 6.36
N SER A 203 -19.22 -10.99 5.42
CA SER A 203 -18.95 -12.41 5.67
C SER A 203 -17.47 -12.71 5.99
N LEU A 204 -16.58 -11.71 5.94
CA LEU A 204 -15.13 -11.91 6.02
C LEU A 204 -14.59 -11.96 7.46
N VAL A 205 -15.12 -11.14 8.36
CA VAL A 205 -14.64 -10.97 9.73
C VAL A 205 -15.80 -10.65 10.67
N ASP A 206 -15.78 -11.18 11.89
CA ASP A 206 -16.80 -10.88 12.90
C ASP A 206 -16.45 -9.65 13.76
N SER A 207 -17.35 -9.29 14.67
CA SER A 207 -17.19 -8.13 15.55
C SER A 207 -16.10 -8.29 16.61
N SER A 208 -15.56 -9.50 16.81
CA SER A 208 -14.39 -9.76 17.67
C SER A 208 -13.07 -9.64 16.92
N GLY A 209 -13.11 -9.45 15.59
CA GLY A 209 -11.93 -9.42 14.73
C GLY A 209 -11.48 -10.80 14.26
N ARG A 210 -12.28 -11.85 14.49
CA ARG A 210 -11.98 -13.20 14.00
C ARG A 210 -12.35 -13.31 12.53
N ILE A 211 -11.40 -13.80 11.73
CA ILE A 211 -11.58 -14.03 10.30
C ILE A 211 -12.48 -15.26 10.10
N LEU A 212 -13.50 -15.13 9.27
CA LEU A 212 -14.53 -16.15 9.07
C LEU A 212 -14.26 -17.06 7.85
N ILE A 213 -13.20 -16.79 7.10
CA ILE A 213 -12.76 -17.59 5.95
C ILE A 213 -12.29 -18.97 6.43
N PRO A 214 -12.91 -20.08 5.97
CA PRO A 214 -12.52 -21.43 6.36
C PRO A 214 -11.06 -21.74 6.04
N GLY A 215 -10.36 -22.36 7.00
CA GLY A 215 -8.97 -22.81 6.87
C GLY A 215 -7.91 -21.71 7.03
N ILE A 216 -8.30 -20.45 7.24
CA ILE A 216 -7.35 -19.32 7.31
C ILE A 216 -6.37 -19.45 8.51
N TYR A 217 -6.77 -20.15 9.56
CA TYR A 217 -5.96 -20.36 10.76
C TYR A 217 -5.15 -21.68 10.75
N ASP A 218 -5.35 -22.56 9.77
CA ASP A 218 -4.78 -23.92 9.76
C ASP A 218 -3.25 -23.93 9.77
N HIS A 219 -2.64 -22.90 9.18
CA HIS A 219 -1.19 -22.75 9.09
C HIS A 219 -0.62 -21.70 10.04
N VAL A 220 -1.43 -21.15 10.95
CA VAL A 220 -0.92 -20.27 12.00
C VAL A 220 -0.17 -21.13 13.01
N ALA A 221 1.12 -20.83 13.23
CA ALA A 221 1.91 -21.58 14.19
C ALA A 221 1.25 -21.61 15.59
N PRO A 222 1.39 -22.69 16.37
CA PRO A 222 0.98 -22.69 17.77
C PRO A 222 1.85 -21.72 18.57
N VAL A 223 1.29 -21.17 19.63
CA VAL A 223 2.02 -20.30 20.57
C VAL A 223 2.84 -21.19 21.50
N THR A 224 4.15 -20.97 21.57
CA THR A 224 5.03 -21.69 22.51
C THR A 224 5.15 -20.91 23.82
N GLU A 225 5.50 -21.60 24.92
CA GLU A 225 5.76 -20.94 26.20
C GLU A 225 6.98 -20.00 26.13
N GLU A 226 7.96 -20.30 25.28
CA GLU A 226 9.10 -19.42 25.03
C GLU A 226 8.65 -18.12 24.36
N GLU A 227 7.80 -18.21 23.32
CA GLU A 227 7.21 -17.04 22.66
C GLU A 227 6.31 -16.25 23.62
N LYS A 228 5.53 -16.93 24.46
CA LYS A 228 4.65 -16.26 25.44
C LYS A 228 5.42 -15.36 26.40
N ARG A 229 6.56 -15.84 26.92
CA ARG A 229 7.43 -15.08 27.83
C ARG A 229 8.02 -13.82 27.18
N THR A 230 8.18 -13.77 25.85
CA THR A 230 8.69 -12.56 25.20
C THR A 230 7.66 -11.43 25.26
N TYR A 231 6.37 -11.73 25.13
CA TYR A 231 5.29 -10.73 25.27
C TYR A 231 5.16 -10.22 26.71
N GLU A 232 5.32 -11.10 27.71
CA GLU A 232 5.28 -10.72 29.12
C GLU A 232 6.38 -9.71 29.48
N ALA A 233 7.57 -9.86 28.89
CA ALA A 233 8.73 -9.00 29.14
C ALA A 233 8.62 -7.59 28.52
N ILE A 234 7.76 -7.38 27.52
CA ILE A 234 7.66 -6.11 26.80
C ILE A 234 7.01 -5.03 27.67
N ASN A 235 7.60 -3.83 27.63
CA ASN A 235 7.12 -2.69 28.38
C ASN A 235 6.09 -1.88 27.57
N LEU A 236 4.82 -2.26 27.68
CA LEU A 236 3.70 -1.56 27.08
C LEU A 236 2.65 -1.20 28.13
N ASP A 237 2.44 0.10 28.32
CA ASP A 237 1.31 0.64 29.08
C ASP A 237 0.09 0.75 28.14
N LEU A 238 -0.89 -0.13 28.34
CA LEU A 238 -2.09 -0.18 27.51
C LEU A 238 -2.93 1.10 27.58
N GLU A 239 -2.96 1.77 28.73
CA GLU A 239 -3.76 2.99 28.90
C GLU A 239 -3.07 4.17 28.21
N GLU A 240 -1.74 4.22 28.26
CA GLU A 240 -0.94 5.17 27.47
C GLU A 240 -1.15 4.94 25.97
N TYR A 241 -1.04 3.67 25.51
CA TYR A 241 -1.23 3.31 24.10
C TYR A 241 -2.65 3.64 23.61
N ARG A 242 -3.66 3.33 24.42
CA ARG A 242 -5.07 3.65 24.15
C ARG A 242 -5.29 5.16 23.99
N LYS A 243 -4.68 5.98 24.86
CA LYS A 243 -4.76 7.44 24.80
C LYS A 243 -4.04 8.01 23.58
N SER A 244 -2.83 7.54 23.26
CA SER A 244 -2.09 8.01 22.09
C SER A 244 -2.80 7.66 20.77
N SER A 245 -3.42 6.48 20.71
CA SER A 245 -4.24 6.06 19.55
C SER A 245 -5.63 6.69 19.54
N GLN A 246 -6.00 7.48 20.54
CA GLN A 246 -7.29 8.18 20.64
C GLN A 246 -8.52 7.23 20.55
N VAL A 247 -8.38 6.00 21.03
CA VAL A 247 -9.46 5.00 21.02
C VAL A 247 -10.09 4.84 22.41
N LYS A 248 -11.38 4.51 22.46
CA LYS A 248 -12.07 4.26 23.74
C LYS A 248 -11.72 2.91 24.34
N LYS A 249 -11.57 1.88 23.51
CA LYS A 249 -11.24 0.51 23.90
C LYS A 249 -10.57 -0.21 22.73
N PHE A 250 -9.73 -1.19 23.03
CA PHE A 250 -9.23 -2.15 22.04
C PHE A 250 -10.17 -3.35 21.92
N LEU A 251 -9.87 -4.27 21.00
CA LEU A 251 -10.56 -5.56 20.89
C LEU A 251 -10.20 -6.53 22.02
N PHE A 252 -9.05 -6.30 22.66
CA PHE A 252 -8.48 -7.16 23.71
C PHE A 252 -8.16 -6.33 24.95
N ASP A 253 -8.28 -6.96 26.12
CA ASP A 253 -8.14 -6.28 27.41
C ASP A 253 -6.74 -6.44 28.02
N THR A 254 -5.97 -7.44 27.56
CA THR A 254 -4.62 -7.72 28.07
C THR A 254 -3.52 -7.32 27.08
N LYS A 255 -2.33 -7.04 27.62
CA LYS A 255 -1.16 -6.62 26.84
C LYS A 255 -0.73 -7.75 25.90
N GLU A 256 -0.69 -8.96 26.44
CA GLU A 256 -0.26 -10.16 25.74
C GLU A 256 -1.19 -10.48 24.57
N GLU A 257 -2.51 -10.46 24.77
CA GLU A 257 -3.48 -10.67 23.68
C GLU A 257 -3.34 -9.61 22.60
N LEU A 258 -3.27 -8.33 22.98
CA LEU A 258 -3.11 -7.23 22.02
C LEU A 258 -1.84 -7.40 21.17
N LEU A 259 -0.70 -7.64 21.81
CA LEU A 259 0.57 -7.82 21.11
C LEU A 259 0.55 -9.06 20.22
N MET A 260 -0.01 -10.16 20.69
CA MET A 260 -0.12 -11.39 19.90
C MET A 260 -1.02 -11.19 18.67
N HIS A 261 -2.13 -10.45 18.81
CA HIS A 261 -3.01 -10.14 17.69
C HIS A 261 -2.39 -9.16 16.68
N LEU A 262 -1.54 -8.23 17.14
CA LEU A 262 -0.78 -7.36 16.25
C LEU A 262 0.30 -8.12 15.49
N TRP A 263 1.01 -9.04 16.14
CA TRP A 263 2.29 -9.54 15.62
C TRP A 263 2.24 -10.95 15.04
N ARG A 264 1.39 -11.83 15.59
CA ARG A 264 1.46 -13.27 15.32
C ARG A 264 0.16 -13.92 14.89
N TYR A 265 -0.98 -13.26 15.06
CA TYR A 265 -2.25 -13.69 14.47
C TYR A 265 -2.56 -12.89 13.21
N PRO A 266 -3.21 -13.52 12.21
CA PRO A 266 -3.66 -12.80 11.04
C PRO A 266 -4.78 -11.82 11.42
N SER A 267 -4.87 -10.72 10.68
CA SER A 267 -5.95 -9.74 10.81
C SER A 267 -6.51 -9.39 9.44
N LEU A 268 -7.80 -9.08 9.37
CA LEU A 268 -8.47 -8.64 8.16
C LEU A 268 -9.02 -7.22 8.36
N SER A 269 -8.74 -6.34 7.40
CA SER A 269 -9.26 -4.97 7.38
C SER A 269 -9.98 -4.70 6.06
N ILE A 270 -11.17 -4.11 6.14
CA ILE A 270 -11.93 -3.61 4.99
C ILE A 270 -11.58 -2.14 4.82
N HIS A 271 -11.10 -1.76 3.63
CA HIS A 271 -10.55 -0.44 3.36
C HIS A 271 -11.57 0.52 2.75
N GLY A 272 -12.50 0.00 1.96
CA GLY A 272 -13.53 0.82 1.34
C GLY A 272 -14.14 0.19 0.10
N ILE A 273 -14.98 0.98 -0.57
CA ILE A 273 -15.72 0.60 -1.77
C ILE A 273 -15.49 1.67 -2.84
N GLU A 274 -14.96 1.26 -3.99
CA GLU A 274 -14.83 2.08 -5.19
C GLU A 274 -16.05 1.89 -6.10
N GLY A 275 -16.43 2.94 -6.84
CA GLY A 275 -17.57 2.93 -7.77
C GLY A 275 -18.91 3.33 -7.15
N ALA A 276 -18.96 3.51 -5.82
CA ALA A 276 -20.13 4.00 -5.10
C ALA A 276 -20.05 5.51 -4.81
N PHE A 277 -21.17 6.07 -4.34
CA PHE A 277 -21.23 7.45 -3.85
C PHE A 277 -20.49 7.57 -2.51
N HIS A 278 -19.42 8.37 -2.48
CA HIS A 278 -18.53 8.55 -1.32
C HIS A 278 -18.36 10.03 -0.90
N GLU A 279 -18.91 10.96 -1.68
CA GLU A 279 -18.85 12.40 -1.38
C GLU A 279 -19.85 12.78 -0.26
N PRO A 280 -19.64 13.91 0.44
CA PRO A 280 -20.62 14.41 1.40
C PRO A 280 -21.99 14.69 0.75
N GLY A 281 -23.06 14.43 1.50
CA GLY A 281 -24.43 14.71 1.07
C GLY A 281 -25.25 13.44 0.80
N ALA A 282 -26.25 13.55 -0.06
CA ALA A 282 -27.14 12.45 -0.40
C ALA A 282 -27.30 12.34 -1.92
N LYS A 283 -27.16 11.12 -2.46
CA LYS A 283 -27.36 10.82 -3.87
C LYS A 283 -28.23 9.56 -4.00
N THR A 284 -29.36 9.68 -4.69
CA THR A 284 -30.33 8.60 -4.90
C THR A 284 -29.93 7.69 -6.06
N VAL A 285 -28.80 6.99 -5.93
CA VAL A 285 -28.17 6.19 -6.99
C VAL A 285 -27.99 4.72 -6.61
N ILE A 286 -28.20 3.80 -7.55
CA ILE A 286 -27.75 2.40 -7.47
C ILE A 286 -26.51 2.28 -8.36
N PRO A 287 -25.32 2.04 -7.78
CA PRO A 287 -24.09 1.87 -8.57
C PRO A 287 -24.17 0.66 -9.51
N GLY A 288 -23.80 0.85 -10.78
CA GLY A 288 -23.77 -0.24 -11.76
C GLY A 288 -22.60 -1.21 -11.57
N ARG A 289 -21.49 -0.72 -11.01
CA ARG A 289 -20.27 -1.50 -10.72
C ARG A 289 -19.64 -1.02 -9.43
N VAL A 290 -19.24 -1.96 -8.56
CA VAL A 290 -18.57 -1.64 -7.29
C VAL A 290 -17.40 -2.57 -7.04
N ILE A 291 -16.33 -2.05 -6.43
CA ILE A 291 -15.14 -2.82 -6.08
C ILE A 291 -14.88 -2.65 -4.58
N GLY A 292 -15.06 -3.73 -3.83
CA GLY A 292 -14.69 -3.77 -2.41
C GLY A 292 -13.20 -4.08 -2.26
N LYS A 293 -12.55 -3.36 -1.35
CA LYS A 293 -11.12 -3.50 -1.07
C LYS A 293 -10.91 -3.95 0.37
N PHE A 294 -10.15 -5.02 0.56
CA PHE A 294 -9.76 -5.50 1.88
C PHE A 294 -8.39 -6.16 1.81
N SER A 295 -7.74 -6.33 2.96
CA SER A 295 -6.49 -7.07 3.02
C SER A 295 -6.40 -7.97 4.24
N ILE A 296 -5.61 -9.03 4.12
CA ILE A 296 -5.30 -9.96 5.20
C ILE A 296 -3.81 -9.83 5.52
N ARG A 297 -3.49 -9.45 6.75
CA ARG A 297 -2.12 -9.49 7.26
C ARG A 297 -1.76 -10.93 7.55
N LEU A 298 -0.68 -11.41 6.93
CA LEU A 298 -0.23 -12.80 7.02
C LEU A 298 0.79 -12.96 8.12
N VAL A 299 0.82 -14.12 8.75
CA VAL A 299 1.79 -14.46 9.81
C VAL A 299 2.61 -15.67 9.38
N PRO A 300 3.74 -15.97 10.04
CA PRO A 300 4.63 -17.06 9.61
C PRO A 300 3.89 -18.37 9.34
N HIS A 301 4.35 -19.08 8.30
CA HIS A 301 3.79 -20.32 7.76
C HIS A 301 2.47 -20.21 6.97
N MET A 302 1.83 -19.05 6.90
CA MET A 302 0.73 -18.83 5.96
C MET A 302 1.26 -18.70 4.52
N ASN A 303 0.75 -19.53 3.60
CA ASN A 303 1.09 -19.48 2.19
C ASN A 303 0.10 -18.59 1.41
N MET A 304 0.61 -17.63 0.65
CA MET A 304 -0.21 -16.63 -0.05
C MET A 304 -1.15 -17.25 -1.09
N SER A 305 -0.67 -18.23 -1.87
CA SER A 305 -1.50 -18.92 -2.87
C SER A 305 -2.60 -19.76 -2.23
N VAL A 306 -2.35 -20.32 -1.04
CA VAL A 306 -3.38 -21.03 -0.26
C VAL A 306 -4.43 -20.03 0.26
N VAL A 307 -3.99 -18.90 0.81
CA VAL A 307 -4.88 -17.83 1.31
C VAL A 307 -5.75 -17.27 0.18
N GLU A 308 -5.17 -16.99 -0.99
CA GLU A 308 -5.91 -16.54 -2.17
C GLU A 308 -7.01 -17.53 -2.56
N LYS A 309 -6.67 -18.82 -2.60
CA LYS A 309 -7.63 -19.88 -2.88
C LYS A 309 -8.75 -19.95 -1.84
N GLN A 310 -8.42 -19.88 -0.54
CA GLN A 310 -9.40 -19.92 0.55
C GLN A 310 -10.36 -18.72 0.49
N VAL A 311 -9.83 -17.52 0.26
CA VAL A 311 -10.61 -16.29 0.10
C VAL A 311 -11.57 -16.41 -1.08
N ARG A 312 -11.06 -16.82 -2.25
CA ARG A 312 -11.89 -16.98 -3.46
C ARG A 312 -13.00 -17.99 -3.24
N GLN A 313 -12.69 -19.15 -2.67
CA GLN A 313 -13.68 -20.19 -2.37
C GLN A 313 -14.76 -19.71 -1.40
N HIS A 314 -14.39 -18.97 -0.36
CA HIS A 314 -15.34 -18.40 0.59
C HIS A 314 -16.28 -17.40 -0.08
N LEU A 315 -15.74 -16.46 -0.85
CA LEU A 315 -16.53 -15.44 -1.55
C LEU A 315 -17.42 -16.06 -2.63
N ASP A 316 -16.91 -17.01 -3.42
CA ASP A 316 -17.69 -17.76 -4.42
C ASP A 316 -18.86 -18.49 -3.74
N TYR A 317 -18.62 -19.12 -2.58
CA TYR A 317 -19.66 -19.77 -1.80
C TYR A 317 -20.73 -18.78 -1.34
N ILE A 318 -20.34 -17.66 -0.71
CA ILE A 318 -21.28 -16.65 -0.22
C ILE A 318 -22.08 -16.05 -1.37
N PHE A 319 -21.44 -15.71 -2.49
CA PHE A 319 -22.09 -15.17 -3.67
C PHE A 319 -23.11 -16.14 -4.26
N SER A 320 -22.76 -17.43 -4.37
CA SER A 320 -23.67 -18.48 -4.89
C SER A 320 -24.95 -18.61 -4.06
N LYS A 321 -24.89 -18.37 -2.74
CA LYS A 321 -26.06 -18.42 -1.85
C LYS A 321 -27.03 -17.27 -2.05
N ARG A 322 -26.58 -16.18 -2.68
CA ARG A 322 -27.42 -14.99 -2.90
C ARG A 322 -28.36 -15.16 -4.09
N ASN A 323 -28.11 -16.12 -4.98
CA ASN A 323 -28.86 -16.27 -6.24
C ASN A 323 -28.99 -14.95 -7.00
N SER A 324 -27.94 -14.14 -6.97
CA SER A 324 -27.89 -12.86 -7.68
C SER A 324 -27.64 -13.09 -9.16
N SER A 325 -28.24 -12.26 -10.03
CA SER A 325 -27.91 -12.25 -11.45
C SER A 325 -26.55 -11.59 -11.74
N ASN A 326 -26.01 -10.83 -10.79
CA ASN A 326 -24.77 -10.07 -10.97
C ASN A 326 -23.55 -10.94 -11.26
N GLN A 327 -22.49 -10.32 -11.76
CA GLN A 327 -21.20 -10.97 -11.98
C GLN A 327 -20.23 -10.57 -10.87
N MET A 328 -19.52 -11.54 -10.30
CA MET A 328 -18.49 -11.33 -9.29
C MET A 328 -17.12 -11.77 -9.81
N THR A 329 -16.11 -10.90 -9.64
CA THR A 329 -14.70 -11.24 -9.87
C THR A 329 -13.88 -10.93 -8.62
N VAL A 330 -13.05 -11.88 -8.20
CA VAL A 330 -12.12 -11.72 -7.07
C VAL A 330 -10.69 -11.77 -7.60
N SER A 331 -9.86 -10.82 -7.21
CA SER A 331 -8.43 -10.79 -7.55
C SER A 331 -7.58 -10.42 -6.34
N MET A 332 -6.41 -11.06 -6.22
CA MET A 332 -5.36 -10.64 -5.28
C MET A 332 -4.39 -9.72 -6.01
N THR A 333 -4.33 -8.44 -5.63
CA THR A 333 -3.51 -7.43 -6.30
C THR A 333 -2.11 -7.28 -5.71
N LEU A 334 -1.92 -7.72 -4.46
CA LEU A 334 -0.64 -7.70 -3.76
C LEU A 334 -0.52 -8.94 -2.88
N GLY A 335 0.62 -9.62 -2.93
CA GLY A 335 0.96 -10.76 -2.06
C GLY A 335 2.39 -10.62 -1.56
N LEU A 336 2.54 -10.42 -0.26
CA LEU A 336 3.83 -10.25 0.42
C LEU A 336 3.96 -11.25 1.57
N HIS A 337 5.08 -11.96 1.61
CA HIS A 337 5.35 -12.93 2.66
C HIS A 337 5.71 -12.23 3.99
N PRO A 338 5.37 -12.85 5.15
CA PRO A 338 5.89 -12.42 6.43
C PRO A 338 7.41 -12.58 6.48
N TRP A 339 8.06 -11.74 7.29
CA TRP A 339 9.50 -11.77 7.52
C TRP A 339 9.81 -12.05 8.99
N THR A 340 10.86 -12.82 9.24
CA THR A 340 11.42 -13.07 10.57
C THR A 340 12.92 -13.22 10.46
N ALA A 341 13.66 -12.62 11.40
CA ALA A 341 15.11 -12.74 11.52
C ALA A 341 15.52 -13.65 12.68
N ASN A 342 16.78 -14.10 12.64
CA ASN A 342 17.40 -14.77 13.77
C ASN A 342 17.97 -13.74 14.76
N THR A 343 17.31 -13.59 15.91
CA THR A 343 17.70 -12.63 16.96
C THR A 343 19.02 -12.97 17.66
N ARG A 344 19.59 -14.15 17.39
CA ARG A 344 20.91 -14.58 17.88
C ARG A 344 22.07 -14.13 16.99
N ASP A 345 21.79 -13.53 15.84
CA ASP A 345 22.84 -13.02 14.95
C ASP A 345 23.59 -11.85 15.59
N ASN A 346 24.91 -11.76 15.33
CA ASN A 346 25.80 -10.81 15.98
C ASN A 346 25.38 -9.34 15.80
N GLN A 347 24.73 -8.98 14.69
CA GLN A 347 24.23 -7.62 14.47
C GLN A 347 23.14 -7.21 15.47
N TYR A 348 22.31 -8.15 15.93
CA TYR A 348 21.31 -7.85 16.96
C TYR A 348 21.99 -7.58 18.31
N LEU A 349 23.10 -8.27 18.61
CA LEU A 349 23.90 -7.99 19.79
C LEU A 349 24.56 -6.61 19.72
N ALA A 350 25.12 -6.24 18.57
CA ALA A 350 25.67 -4.89 18.35
C ALA A 350 24.60 -3.81 18.50
N ALA A 351 23.40 -4.03 17.92
CA ALA A 351 22.27 -3.11 18.05
C ALA A 351 21.80 -2.94 19.50
N LYS A 352 21.71 -4.04 20.28
CA LYS A 352 21.39 -3.97 21.72
C LYS A 352 22.38 -3.11 22.49
N ARG A 353 23.68 -3.30 22.26
CA ARG A 353 24.74 -2.51 22.89
C ARG A 353 24.69 -1.03 22.50
N ALA A 354 24.43 -0.75 21.23
CA ALA A 354 24.29 0.61 20.72
C ALA A 354 23.08 1.33 21.36
N ILE A 355 21.92 0.66 21.43
CA ILE A 355 20.74 1.18 22.11
C ILE A 355 21.04 1.45 23.58
N LYS A 356 21.64 0.50 24.29
CA LYS A 356 22.02 0.67 25.70
C LYS A 356 22.96 1.85 25.91
N THR A 357 23.89 2.08 24.99
CA THR A 357 24.84 3.18 25.06
C THR A 357 24.15 4.54 24.94
N VAL A 358 23.16 4.67 24.05
CA VAL A 358 22.49 5.95 23.77
C VAL A 358 21.34 6.20 24.74
N PHE A 359 20.53 5.18 25.02
CA PHE A 359 19.28 5.33 25.77
C PHE A 359 19.37 4.83 27.22
N GLY A 360 20.48 4.20 27.62
CA GLY A 360 20.70 3.72 28.99
C GLY A 360 19.86 2.51 29.40
N THR A 361 19.11 1.92 28.48
CA THR A 361 18.24 0.76 28.74
C THR A 361 18.43 -0.32 27.67
N GLU A 362 18.14 -1.57 28.02
CA GLU A 362 18.02 -2.64 27.02
C GLU A 362 16.79 -2.39 26.13
N PRO A 363 16.87 -2.69 24.82
CA PRO A 363 15.71 -2.62 23.94
C PRO A 363 14.74 -3.78 24.16
N ASP A 364 13.46 -3.51 23.92
CA ASP A 364 12.47 -4.56 23.74
C ASP A 364 12.67 -5.25 22.39
N MET A 365 12.63 -6.58 22.38
CA MET A 365 12.64 -7.36 21.14
C MET A 365 11.20 -7.50 20.66
N ILE A 366 10.84 -6.77 19.60
CA ILE A 366 9.46 -6.67 19.12
C ILE A 366 9.30 -7.30 17.73
N ARG A 367 8.05 -7.57 17.39
CA ARG A 367 7.62 -7.76 16.00
C ARG A 367 6.78 -6.56 15.58
N ASP A 368 6.48 -6.47 14.29
CA ASP A 368 5.66 -5.42 13.73
C ASP A 368 4.41 -5.98 13.06
N GLY A 369 3.32 -5.24 13.16
CA GLY A 369 2.07 -5.54 12.47
C GLY A 369 2.07 -5.08 11.02
N SER A 370 3.02 -4.23 10.61
CA SER A 370 3.20 -3.76 9.25
C SER A 370 3.89 -4.81 8.36
N THR A 371 4.21 -4.42 7.12
CA THR A 371 4.91 -5.25 6.15
C THR A 371 5.91 -4.38 5.41
N ILE A 372 7.19 -4.73 5.48
CA ILE A 372 8.26 -4.10 4.70
C ILE A 372 8.83 -5.16 3.74
N PRO A 373 8.44 -5.16 2.46
CA PRO A 373 8.78 -6.21 1.49
C PRO A 373 10.29 -6.46 1.36
N ILE A 374 11.04 -5.36 1.38
CA ILE A 374 12.47 -5.34 1.11
C ILE A 374 13.28 -6.17 2.12
N ALA A 375 12.80 -6.32 3.36
CA ALA A 375 13.44 -7.13 4.39
C ALA A 375 13.55 -8.61 3.96
N LYS A 376 12.44 -9.14 3.41
CA LYS A 376 12.37 -10.52 2.95
C LYS A 376 13.17 -10.72 1.68
N ILE A 377 13.08 -9.79 0.74
CA ILE A 377 13.85 -9.79 -0.51
C ILE A 377 15.36 -9.86 -0.20
N PHE A 378 15.87 -8.97 0.65
CA PHE A 378 17.28 -8.99 1.02
C PHE A 378 17.68 -10.28 1.72
N GLN A 379 16.87 -10.76 2.67
CA GLN A 379 17.17 -11.99 3.39
C GLN A 379 17.24 -13.20 2.46
N ASP A 380 16.30 -13.34 1.53
CA ASP A 380 16.24 -14.49 0.63
C ASP A 380 17.26 -14.41 -0.52
N THR A 381 17.46 -13.22 -1.07
CA THR A 381 18.38 -13.01 -2.20
C THR A 381 19.83 -12.92 -1.74
N ILE A 382 20.14 -12.05 -0.77
CA ILE A 382 21.53 -11.79 -0.35
C ILE A 382 22.00 -12.81 0.69
N GLN A 383 21.08 -13.47 1.40
CA GLN A 383 21.39 -14.52 2.39
C GLN A 383 22.30 -14.02 3.51
N LYS A 384 22.07 -12.77 3.93
CA LYS A 384 22.74 -12.12 5.07
C LYS A 384 21.72 -11.76 6.12
N SER A 385 22.19 -11.52 7.34
CA SER A 385 21.33 -11.15 8.45
C SER A 385 20.72 -9.76 8.19
N VAL A 386 19.41 -9.63 8.40
CA VAL A 386 18.65 -8.37 8.25
C VAL A 386 18.20 -7.89 9.64
N LEU A 387 18.46 -6.62 9.94
CA LEU A 387 18.10 -5.95 11.19
C LEU A 387 17.13 -4.81 10.88
N MET A 388 16.04 -4.74 11.63
CA MET A 388 15.15 -3.57 11.67
C MET A 388 15.44 -2.75 12.92
N LEU A 389 15.97 -1.54 12.73
CA LEU A 389 16.39 -0.63 13.79
C LEU A 389 15.46 0.60 13.81
N PRO A 390 14.34 0.57 14.56
CA PRO A 390 13.36 1.65 14.55
C PRO A 390 13.89 2.94 15.17
N LEU A 391 13.51 4.06 14.56
CA LEU A 391 13.69 5.40 15.13
C LEU A 391 12.38 6.05 15.57
N GLY A 392 11.29 5.78 14.85
CA GLY A 392 10.02 6.47 15.07
C GLY A 392 9.34 6.08 16.38
N ALA A 393 8.53 6.97 16.92
CA ALA A 393 7.69 6.72 18.07
C ALA A 393 6.33 6.11 17.64
N VAL A 394 5.68 5.40 18.57
CA VAL A 394 4.40 4.70 18.34
C VAL A 394 3.26 5.60 17.84
N ASP A 395 3.39 6.92 17.99
CA ASP A 395 2.38 7.93 17.65
C ASP A 395 2.82 8.84 16.50
N ASP A 396 3.80 8.43 15.70
CA ASP A 396 4.31 9.21 14.57
C ASP A 396 3.30 9.34 13.42
N GLY A 397 2.37 8.39 13.29
CA GLY A 397 1.21 8.51 12.42
C GLY A 397 1.57 8.37 10.94
N GLU A 398 2.45 7.43 10.62
CA GLU A 398 2.78 7.04 9.26
C GLU A 398 1.50 6.72 8.47
N HIS A 399 1.43 7.22 7.24
CA HIS A 399 0.25 7.11 6.35
C HIS A 399 -1.01 7.83 6.86
N SER A 400 -0.85 8.75 7.81
CA SER A 400 -1.94 9.51 8.42
C SER A 400 -1.75 11.03 8.30
N GLN A 401 -2.79 11.78 8.70
CA GLN A 401 -2.72 13.23 8.76
C GLN A 401 -1.81 13.65 9.92
N ASN A 402 -1.02 14.71 9.71
CA ASN A 402 -0.09 15.26 10.69
C ASN A 402 1.02 14.28 11.10
N GLU A 403 1.50 13.48 10.16
CA GLU A 403 2.71 12.66 10.33
C GLU A 403 3.85 13.50 10.93
N LYS A 404 4.55 12.94 11.91
CA LYS A 404 5.67 13.60 12.58
C LYS A 404 6.81 12.62 12.85
N ILE A 405 8.00 13.18 13.09
CA ILE A 405 9.06 12.52 13.83
C ILE A 405 9.47 13.42 14.99
N ASN A 406 9.54 12.87 16.20
CA ASN A 406 9.99 13.64 17.35
C ASN A 406 11.45 14.09 17.13
N ARG A 407 11.75 15.37 17.38
CA ARG A 407 13.12 15.90 17.31
C ARG A 407 14.09 15.07 18.15
N TRP A 408 13.65 14.62 19.33
CA TRP A 408 14.46 13.77 20.21
C TRP A 408 14.78 12.42 19.54
N ASN A 409 13.78 11.74 18.98
CA ASN A 409 13.97 10.48 18.25
C ASN A 409 14.93 10.66 17.06
N TYR A 410 14.80 11.75 16.30
CA TYR A 410 15.70 12.03 15.17
C TYR A 410 17.17 12.27 15.61
N ILE A 411 17.38 13.07 16.66
CA ILE A 411 18.72 13.41 17.16
C ILE A 411 19.38 12.23 17.89
N GLU A 412 18.67 11.59 18.83
CA GLU A 412 19.20 10.42 19.54
C GLU A 412 19.30 9.20 18.61
N GLY A 413 18.39 9.06 17.63
CA GLY A 413 18.50 8.08 16.56
C GLY A 413 19.74 8.24 15.70
N SER A 414 20.15 9.48 15.43
CA SER A 414 21.42 9.75 14.73
C SER A 414 22.62 9.28 15.56
N LYS A 415 22.60 9.50 16.89
CA LYS A 415 23.64 8.98 17.80
C LYS A 415 23.59 7.45 17.89
N LEU A 416 22.41 6.85 17.83
CA LEU A 416 22.23 5.40 17.80
C LEU A 416 22.94 4.80 16.60
N PHE A 417 22.78 5.36 15.40
CA PHE A 417 23.51 4.89 14.22
C PHE A 417 25.02 5.04 14.35
N ALA A 418 25.50 6.15 14.91
CA ALA A 418 26.93 6.33 15.17
C ALA A 418 27.47 5.28 16.15
N ALA A 419 26.76 5.03 17.26
CA ALA A 419 27.11 3.99 18.22
C ALA A 419 27.03 2.58 17.59
N PHE A 420 26.03 2.34 16.75
CA PHE A 420 25.83 1.08 16.05
C PHE A 420 27.00 0.78 15.11
N PHE A 421 27.46 1.75 14.32
CA PHE A 421 28.65 1.55 13.47
C PHE A 421 29.89 1.18 14.28
N LEU A 422 30.09 1.78 15.45
CA LEU A 422 31.18 1.42 16.36
C LEU A 422 31.04 0.01 16.94
N GLU A 423 29.82 -0.42 17.26
CA GLU A 423 29.57 -1.79 17.74
C GLU A 423 29.73 -2.83 16.64
N MET A 424 29.31 -2.53 15.41
CA MET A 424 29.49 -3.41 14.25
C MET A 424 30.97 -3.65 13.94
N ALA A 425 31.81 -2.62 14.07
CA ALA A 425 33.25 -2.76 13.86
C ALA A 425 33.95 -3.66 14.88
N LYS A 426 33.33 -3.93 16.05
CA LYS A 426 33.87 -4.85 17.06
C LYS A 426 33.52 -6.32 16.77
N LEU A 427 32.69 -6.58 15.77
CA LEU A 427 32.32 -7.94 15.36
C LEU A 427 33.33 -8.57 14.39
N HIS A 428 34.25 -7.75 13.88
CA HIS A 428 35.38 -8.10 13.02
C HIS A 428 36.68 -7.78 13.75
#